data_AF-A0A8S2X0B7-F1
#
_entry.id   AF-A0A8S2X0B7-F1
#
_cell.length_a   1.000
_cell.length_b   1.000
_cell.length_c   1.000
_cell.angle_alpha   90.00
_cell.angle_beta   90.00
_cell.angle_gamma   90.00
#
_symmetry.space_group_name_H-M   'P 1'
#
loop_
_entity.id
_entity.type
_entity.pdbx_description
1 polymer ?
#
loop_
_entity_poly.entity_id
_entity_poly.type
_entity_poly.pdbx_seq_one_letter_code
_entity_poly.pdbx_strand_id
1 'polypeptide(L)'
;MMMICACIKPNHGKVAQHFDEELVQEQLRYNGILEISHIRNQGWPVRFTFDEFLKRFKFISYFQTSPVKSTASICEKILKDLSLSDYVVGKSKIFLKLEHQEILNQHYEKFLADILICQKVVKGFIVRRNLLKKAKKYANDRHTFLHQVSSNGKQIQQKLVLLPKISMRDIQLSNNQQAHSSRDHHFIKKNSKDKKYIQSSTTTVPLKKHNR
;
A
#
# COMPACT_ATOMS: atom_id res chain seq x y z
N MET A 1 -36.24 -1.60 -12.13
CA MET A 1 -37.44 -1.42 -11.28
C MET A 1 -37.98 -0.03 -11.58
N MET A 2 -39.20 0.10 -12.09
CA MET A 2 -39.76 1.43 -12.38
C MET A 2 -40.06 2.12 -11.04
N MET A 3 -39.34 3.20 -10.74
CA MET A 3 -39.64 4.06 -9.59
C MET A 3 -40.77 4.99 -9.99
N ILE A 4 -41.85 4.96 -9.23
CA ILE A 4 -42.97 5.89 -9.35
C ILE A 4 -42.82 6.88 -8.19
N CYS A 5 -42.81 8.17 -8.48
CA CYS A 5 -42.85 9.23 -7.47
C CYS A 5 -44.28 9.76 -7.40
N ALA A 6 -45.01 9.42 -6.33
CA ALA A 6 -46.34 9.95 -6.07
C ALA A 6 -46.25 11.04 -5.00
N CYS A 7 -46.72 12.24 -5.32
CA CYS A 7 -46.81 13.34 -4.37
C CYS A 7 -48.16 13.26 -3.64
N ILE A 8 -48.15 13.37 -2.30
CA ILE A 8 -49.34 13.30 -1.45
C ILE A 8 -49.46 14.59 -0.65
N LYS A 9 -50.65 15.22 -0.67
CA LYS A 9 -50.96 16.39 0.14
C LYS A 9 -51.42 15.94 1.54
N PRO A 10 -50.74 16.35 2.64
CA PRO A 10 -51.05 15.84 3.98
C PRO A 10 -52.26 16.51 4.64
N ASN A 11 -52.61 17.74 4.27
CA ASN A 11 -53.78 18.45 4.77
C ASN A 11 -54.16 19.64 3.87
N HIS A 12 -55.40 20.13 3.97
CA HIS A 12 -55.88 21.30 3.22
C HIS A 12 -55.37 22.64 3.77
N GLY A 13 -55.21 22.74 5.09
CA GLY A 13 -54.86 23.98 5.79
C GLY A 13 -53.42 24.46 5.61
N LYS A 14 -52.57 23.72 4.88
CA LYS A 14 -51.12 23.96 4.74
C LYS A 14 -50.40 24.05 6.09
N VAL A 15 -50.92 23.35 7.11
CA VAL A 15 -50.35 23.33 8.46
C VAL A 15 -49.24 22.28 8.50
N ALA A 16 -48.06 22.66 8.99
CA ALA A 16 -46.96 21.72 9.17
C ALA A 16 -47.32 20.65 10.23
N GLN A 17 -46.83 19.43 10.05
CA GLN A 17 -47.03 18.29 10.98
C GLN A 17 -48.49 17.89 11.23
N HIS A 18 -49.42 18.35 10.39
CA HIS A 18 -50.82 17.94 10.45
C HIS A 18 -51.12 16.93 9.34
N PHE A 19 -51.65 15.76 9.71
CA PHE A 19 -51.97 14.67 8.80
C PHE A 19 -53.48 14.42 8.84
N ASP A 20 -54.11 14.60 7.68
CA ASP A 20 -55.52 14.35 7.43
C ASP A 20 -55.67 12.96 6.80
N GLU A 21 -56.13 11.99 7.59
CA GLU A 21 -56.18 10.60 7.19
C GLU A 21 -57.15 10.35 6.03
N GLU A 22 -58.33 10.98 6.06
CA GLU A 22 -59.36 10.79 5.02
C GLU A 22 -58.87 11.32 3.67
N LEU A 23 -58.31 12.54 3.66
CA LEU A 23 -57.71 13.14 2.47
C LEU A 23 -56.59 12.27 1.89
N VAL A 24 -55.69 11.76 2.74
CA VAL A 24 -54.57 10.95 2.28
C VAL A 24 -55.05 9.57 1.81
N GLN A 25 -56.03 8.97 2.49
CA GLN A 25 -56.58 7.68 2.08
C GLN A 25 -57.29 7.77 0.72
N GLU A 26 -58.05 8.84 0.47
CA GLU A 26 -58.66 9.09 -0.84
C GLU A 26 -57.59 9.24 -1.94
N GLN A 27 -56.52 9.98 -1.64
CA GLN A 27 -55.35 10.10 -2.53
C GLN A 27 -54.69 8.77 -2.86
N LEU A 28 -54.51 7.90 -1.87
CA LEU A 28 -53.90 6.59 -2.11
C LEU A 28 -54.77 5.70 -3.02
N ARG A 29 -56.10 5.80 -2.89
CA ARG A 29 -57.06 5.04 -3.72
C ARG A 29 -57.11 5.58 -5.15
N TYR A 30 -57.33 6.87 -5.35
CA TYR A 30 -57.49 7.38 -6.73
C TYR A 30 -56.17 7.38 -7.52
N ASN A 31 -55.01 7.51 -6.86
CA ASN A 31 -53.71 7.40 -7.52
C ASN A 31 -53.31 5.94 -7.81
N GLY A 32 -54.12 4.96 -7.40
CA GLY A 32 -53.85 3.54 -7.62
C GLY A 32 -52.69 2.97 -6.79
N ILE A 33 -52.25 3.68 -5.74
CA ILE A 33 -51.04 3.30 -4.98
C ILE A 33 -51.29 2.00 -4.21
N LEU A 34 -52.49 1.83 -3.67
CA LEU A 34 -52.88 0.62 -2.93
C LEU A 34 -52.93 -0.60 -3.84
N GLU A 35 -53.49 -0.44 -5.04
CA GLU A 35 -53.60 -1.46 -6.08
C GLU A 35 -52.21 -1.87 -6.58
N ILE A 36 -51.34 -0.89 -6.86
CA ILE A 36 -49.95 -1.15 -7.26
C ILE A 36 -49.20 -1.90 -6.15
N SER A 37 -49.38 -1.49 -4.90
CA SER A 37 -48.78 -2.16 -3.74
C SER A 37 -49.27 -3.61 -3.64
N HIS A 38 -50.57 -3.83 -3.79
CA HIS A 38 -51.19 -5.15 -3.74
C HIS A 38 -50.67 -6.09 -4.85
N ILE A 39 -50.65 -5.61 -6.11
CA ILE A 39 -50.12 -6.37 -7.25
C ILE A 39 -48.65 -6.71 -7.05
N ARG A 40 -47.84 -5.76 -6.55
CA ARG A 40 -46.42 -6.00 -6.28
C ARG A 40 -46.20 -7.01 -5.16
N ASN A 41 -47.07 -7.04 -4.15
CA ASN A 41 -46.96 -7.98 -3.04
C ASN A 41 -47.36 -9.40 -3.43
N GLN A 42 -48.38 -9.55 -4.28
CA GLN A 42 -48.81 -10.85 -4.79
C GLN A 42 -47.89 -11.41 -5.89
N GLY A 43 -47.20 -10.53 -6.62
CA GLY A 43 -46.29 -10.92 -7.68
C GLY A 43 -44.85 -11.21 -7.22
N TRP A 44 -43.94 -11.18 -8.20
CA TRP A 44 -42.50 -11.36 -8.00
C TRP A 44 -41.74 -10.09 -8.41
N PRO A 45 -41.64 -9.10 -7.52
CA PRO A 45 -41.06 -7.80 -7.85
C PRO A 45 -39.55 -7.87 -8.07
N VAL A 46 -38.87 -8.84 -7.46
CA VAL A 46 -37.42 -9.04 -7.59
C VAL A 46 -37.12 -9.84 -8.85
N ARG A 47 -36.20 -9.34 -9.69
CA ARG A 47 -35.90 -9.94 -10.98
C ARG A 47 -34.39 -9.94 -11.21
N PHE A 48 -33.84 -11.11 -11.53
CA PHE A 48 -32.44 -11.26 -11.88
C PHE A 48 -32.33 -11.94 -13.25
N THR A 49 -31.39 -11.51 -14.08
CA THR A 49 -30.91 -12.36 -15.17
C THR A 49 -30.15 -13.57 -14.61
N PHE A 50 -30.04 -14.66 -15.39
CA PHE A 50 -29.27 -15.83 -14.95
C PHE A 50 -27.80 -15.46 -14.64
N ASP A 51 -27.20 -14.60 -15.46
CA ASP A 51 -25.83 -14.13 -15.24
C ASP A 51 -25.68 -13.34 -13.95
N GLU A 52 -26.57 -12.37 -13.68
CA GLU A 52 -26.55 -11.59 -12.44
C GLU A 52 -26.74 -12.47 -11.21
N PHE A 53 -27.70 -13.41 -11.29
CA PHE A 53 -27.99 -14.33 -10.19
C PHE A 53 -26.78 -15.22 -9.86
N LEU A 54 -26.19 -15.86 -10.86
CA LEU A 54 -25.04 -16.75 -10.65
C LEU A 54 -23.79 -15.97 -10.26
N LYS A 55 -23.55 -14.78 -10.82
CA LYS A 55 -22.42 -13.95 -10.42
C LYS A 55 -22.44 -13.66 -8.92
N ARG A 56 -23.62 -13.41 -8.36
CA ARG A 56 -23.77 -13.09 -6.94
C ARG A 56 -23.86 -14.33 -6.06
N PHE A 57 -24.68 -15.32 -6.43
CA PHE A 57 -25.10 -16.41 -5.53
C PHE A 57 -24.51 -17.79 -5.85
N LYS A 58 -23.63 -17.93 -6.86
CA LYS A 58 -23.05 -19.24 -7.21
C LYS A 58 -22.36 -19.96 -6.05
N PHE A 59 -21.74 -19.20 -5.14
CA PHE A 59 -20.96 -19.75 -4.03
C PHE A 59 -21.81 -20.58 -3.05
N ILE A 60 -23.14 -20.39 -3.04
CA ILE A 60 -24.06 -21.10 -2.14
C ILE A 60 -24.05 -22.60 -2.43
N SER A 61 -24.06 -23.00 -3.70
CA SER A 61 -24.15 -24.40 -4.12
C SER A 61 -22.94 -24.89 -4.91
N TYR A 62 -22.11 -23.96 -5.41
CA TYR A 62 -20.98 -24.26 -6.27
C TYR A 62 -19.73 -23.53 -5.78
N PHE A 63 -18.81 -24.30 -5.21
CA PHE A 63 -17.46 -23.84 -4.87
C PHE A 63 -16.48 -23.88 -6.06
N GLN A 64 -16.93 -24.33 -7.22
CA GLN A 64 -16.07 -24.49 -8.39
C GLN A 64 -15.72 -23.13 -9.01
N THR A 65 -14.44 -22.94 -9.32
CA THR A 65 -13.88 -21.75 -9.97
C THR A 65 -14.10 -21.72 -11.48
N SER A 66 -14.58 -22.82 -12.07
CA SER A 66 -14.85 -22.94 -13.50
C SER A 66 -16.02 -22.05 -13.93
N PRO A 67 -16.01 -21.52 -15.17
CA PRO A 67 -17.13 -20.77 -15.70
C PRO A 67 -18.33 -21.71 -15.85
N VAL A 68 -19.30 -21.56 -14.96
CA VAL A 68 -20.57 -22.28 -15.02
C VAL A 68 -21.43 -21.61 -16.09
N LYS A 69 -21.99 -22.39 -17.03
CA LYS A 69 -22.93 -21.87 -18.03
C LYS A 69 -24.18 -21.34 -17.33
N SER A 70 -24.64 -20.16 -17.73
CA SER A 70 -25.82 -19.52 -17.14
C SER A 70 -27.12 -20.15 -17.60
N THR A 71 -27.45 -21.30 -17.01
CA THR A 71 -28.66 -22.08 -17.32
C THR A 71 -29.67 -21.97 -16.18
N ALA A 72 -30.96 -21.95 -16.52
CA ALA A 72 -32.08 -22.01 -15.59
C ALA A 72 -31.93 -23.11 -14.53
N SER A 73 -31.55 -24.32 -14.95
CA SER A 73 -31.36 -25.49 -14.08
C SER A 73 -30.38 -25.26 -12.93
N ILE A 74 -29.28 -24.53 -13.17
CA ILE A 74 -28.27 -24.26 -12.14
C ILE A 74 -28.80 -23.26 -11.12
N CYS A 75 -29.52 -22.24 -11.61
CA CYS A 75 -30.14 -21.27 -10.73
C CYS A 75 -31.25 -21.91 -9.86
N GLU A 76 -32.06 -22.78 -10.44
CA GLU A 76 -33.06 -23.56 -9.70
C GLU A 76 -32.43 -24.45 -8.64
N LYS A 77 -31.27 -25.04 -8.93
CA LYS A 77 -30.55 -25.86 -7.94
C LYS A 77 -30.21 -25.04 -6.70
N ILE A 78 -29.67 -23.82 -6.87
CA ILE A 78 -29.36 -22.93 -5.75
C ILE A 78 -30.61 -22.59 -4.93
N LEU A 79 -31.73 -22.32 -5.59
CA LEU A 79 -33.00 -22.03 -4.90
C LEU A 79 -33.52 -23.25 -4.14
N LYS A 80 -33.40 -24.46 -4.71
CA LYS A 80 -33.78 -25.73 -4.09
C LYS A 80 -32.88 -26.09 -2.91
N ASP A 81 -31.58 -25.86 -3.00
CA ASP A 81 -30.63 -26.09 -1.92
C ASP A 81 -30.94 -25.21 -0.68
N LEU A 82 -31.51 -24.02 -0.91
CA LEU A 82 -31.99 -23.12 0.14
C LEU A 82 -33.45 -23.38 0.55
N SER A 83 -34.10 -24.41 -0.01
CA SER A 83 -35.51 -24.74 0.24
C SER A 83 -36.48 -23.58 0.00
N LEU A 84 -36.16 -22.69 -0.96
CA LEU A 84 -37.03 -21.58 -1.34
C LEU A 84 -38.18 -22.11 -2.22
N SER A 85 -39.42 -21.79 -1.87
CA SER A 85 -40.63 -22.14 -2.62
C SER A 85 -41.19 -20.91 -3.35
N ASP A 86 -42.21 -21.07 -4.20
CA ASP A 86 -42.96 -19.94 -4.80
C ASP A 86 -42.11 -18.90 -5.57
N TYR A 87 -41.18 -19.38 -6.39
CA TYR A 87 -40.42 -18.59 -7.36
C TYR A 87 -40.82 -18.95 -8.79
N VAL A 88 -40.57 -18.04 -9.74
CA VAL A 88 -40.83 -18.29 -11.16
C VAL A 88 -39.54 -18.16 -11.96
N VAL A 89 -39.26 -19.16 -12.79
CA VAL A 89 -38.14 -19.15 -13.73
C VAL A 89 -38.68 -18.88 -15.12
N GLY A 90 -38.34 -17.72 -15.67
CA GLY A 90 -38.66 -17.34 -17.04
C GLY A 90 -37.60 -17.84 -18.03
N LYS A 91 -37.69 -17.36 -19.28
CA LYS A 91 -36.75 -17.74 -20.36
C LYS A 91 -35.32 -17.25 -20.12
N SER A 92 -35.16 -16.06 -19.54
CA SER A 92 -33.86 -15.40 -19.34
C SER A 92 -33.65 -14.82 -17.94
N LYS A 93 -34.70 -14.88 -17.10
CA LYS A 93 -34.73 -14.22 -15.78
C LYS A 93 -35.41 -15.10 -14.75
N ILE A 94 -35.00 -14.91 -13.50
CA ILE A 94 -35.62 -15.48 -12.31
C ILE A 94 -36.40 -14.38 -11.61
N PHE A 95 -37.58 -14.73 -11.16
CA PHE A 95 -38.51 -13.85 -10.48
C PHE A 95 -38.69 -14.37 -9.05
N LEU A 96 -38.42 -13.50 -8.08
CA LEU A 96 -38.40 -13.82 -6.67
C LEU A 96 -39.29 -12.86 -5.88
N LYS A 97 -39.74 -13.33 -4.72
CA LYS A 97 -40.32 -12.47 -3.67
C LYS A 97 -39.20 -11.75 -2.90
N LEU A 98 -39.56 -10.69 -2.17
CA LEU A 98 -38.61 -9.96 -1.33
C LEU A 98 -37.99 -10.87 -0.26
N GLU A 99 -38.79 -11.74 0.34
CA GLU A 99 -38.36 -12.69 1.37
C GLU A 99 -37.22 -13.61 0.88
N HIS A 100 -37.32 -14.12 -0.35
CA HIS A 100 -36.27 -14.96 -0.94
C HIS A 100 -34.99 -14.17 -1.18
N GLN A 101 -35.11 -12.91 -1.61
CA GLN A 101 -33.95 -12.04 -1.80
C GLN A 101 -33.24 -11.77 -0.47
N GLU A 102 -33.99 -11.57 0.61
CA GLU A 102 -33.43 -11.34 1.94
C GLU A 102 -32.65 -12.56 2.43
N ILE A 103 -33.21 -13.78 2.30
CA ILE A 103 -32.51 -15.02 2.63
C ILE A 103 -31.21 -15.17 1.82
N LEU A 104 -31.28 -14.95 0.50
CA LEU A 104 -30.11 -15.00 -0.38
C LEU A 104 -29.03 -13.99 0.03
N ASN A 105 -29.43 -12.77 0.42
CA ASN A 105 -28.51 -11.74 0.89
C ASN A 105 -27.85 -12.14 2.21
N GLN A 106 -28.58 -12.73 3.16
CA GLN A 106 -28.01 -13.18 4.43
C GLN A 106 -26.89 -14.22 4.22
N HIS A 107 -27.11 -15.18 3.33
CA HIS A 107 -26.07 -16.15 2.95
C HIS A 107 -24.86 -15.47 2.28
N TYR A 108 -25.11 -14.46 1.44
CA TYR A 108 -24.06 -13.67 0.80
C TYR A 108 -23.21 -12.89 1.81
N GLU A 109 -23.83 -12.18 2.74
CA GLU A 109 -23.12 -11.42 3.77
C GLU A 109 -22.30 -12.34 4.67
N LYS A 110 -22.84 -13.51 5.05
CA LYS A 110 -22.09 -14.51 5.83
C LYS A 110 -20.84 -15.01 5.08
N PHE A 111 -21.00 -15.34 3.79
CA PHE A 111 -19.87 -15.77 2.97
C PHE A 111 -18.80 -14.68 2.80
N LEU A 112 -19.22 -13.42 2.62
CA LEU A 112 -18.28 -12.29 2.59
C LEU A 112 -17.52 -12.15 3.91
N ALA A 113 -18.18 -12.31 5.06
CA ALA A 113 -17.54 -12.28 6.36
C ALA A 113 -16.46 -13.38 6.49
N ASP A 114 -16.75 -14.60 6.04
CA ASP A 114 -15.80 -15.72 6.06
C ASP A 114 -14.58 -15.44 5.15
N ILE A 115 -14.80 -14.86 3.96
CA ILE A 115 -13.71 -14.43 3.08
C ILE A 115 -12.84 -13.38 3.76
N LEU A 116 -13.45 -12.39 4.42
CA LEU A 116 -12.71 -11.32 5.10
C LEU A 116 -11.82 -11.89 6.22
N ILE A 117 -12.29 -12.90 6.96
CA ILE A 117 -11.49 -13.60 7.97
C ILE A 117 -10.29 -14.30 7.31
N CYS A 118 -10.53 -15.05 6.23
CA CYS A 118 -9.47 -15.73 5.49
C CYS A 118 -8.41 -14.74 4.99
N GLN A 119 -8.85 -13.64 4.37
CA GLN A 119 -7.96 -12.59 3.89
C GLN A 119 -7.16 -11.95 5.02
N LYS A 120 -7.79 -11.66 6.16
CA LYS A 120 -7.12 -11.11 7.35
C LYS A 120 -6.00 -12.02 7.83
N VAL A 121 -6.27 -13.33 7.94
CA VAL A 121 -5.28 -14.32 8.38
C VAL A 121 -4.13 -14.42 7.38
N VAL A 122 -4.42 -14.57 6.09
CA VAL A 122 -3.40 -14.70 5.04
C VAL A 122 -2.53 -13.44 4.96
N LYS A 123 -3.12 -12.25 4.94
CA LYS A 123 -2.37 -10.98 4.96
C LYS A 123 -1.48 -10.89 6.21
N GLY A 124 -2.01 -11.24 7.38
CA GLY A 124 -1.25 -11.28 8.62
C GLY A 124 -0.07 -12.26 8.57
N PHE A 125 -0.27 -13.46 8.01
CA PHE A 125 0.79 -14.46 7.84
C PHE A 125 1.90 -13.96 6.90
N ILE A 126 1.53 -13.39 5.74
CA ILE A 126 2.49 -12.87 4.76
C ILE A 126 3.34 -11.76 5.40
N VAL A 127 2.72 -10.82 6.11
CA VAL A 127 3.43 -9.72 6.77
C VAL A 127 4.39 -10.25 7.83
N ARG A 128 3.94 -11.12 8.74
CA ARG A 128 4.80 -11.70 9.79
C ARG A 128 5.99 -12.46 9.20
N ARG A 129 5.75 -13.28 8.16
CA ARG A 129 6.82 -14.02 7.47
C ARG A 129 7.85 -13.07 6.86
N ASN A 130 7.40 -11.97 6.23
CA ASN A 130 8.30 -11.00 5.63
C ASN A 130 9.09 -10.21 6.69
N LEU A 131 8.48 -9.86 7.81
CA LEU A 131 9.17 -9.20 8.94
C LEU A 131 10.25 -10.11 9.54
N LEU A 132 9.95 -11.39 9.77
CA LEU A 132 10.93 -12.36 10.28
C LEU A 132 12.11 -12.54 9.33
N LYS A 133 11.85 -12.60 8.01
CA LYS A 133 12.92 -12.63 6.99
C LYS A 133 13.81 -11.39 7.05
N LYS A 134 13.21 -10.20 7.15
CA LYS A 134 13.96 -8.93 7.29
C LYS A 134 14.78 -8.90 8.57
N ALA A 135 14.20 -9.31 9.70
CA ALA A 135 14.89 -9.35 10.99
C ALA A 135 16.12 -10.29 10.97
N LYS A 136 15.98 -11.49 10.38
CA LYS A 136 17.12 -12.41 10.19
C LYS A 136 18.22 -11.81 9.31
N LYS A 137 17.84 -11.14 8.21
CA LYS A 137 18.80 -10.44 7.35
C LYS A 137 19.56 -9.37 8.14
N TYR A 138 18.87 -8.50 8.86
CA TYR A 138 19.52 -7.47 9.69
C TYR A 138 20.42 -8.04 10.78
N ALA A 139 20.03 -9.17 11.40
CA ALA A 139 20.87 -9.84 12.39
C ALA A 139 22.17 -10.38 11.76
N ASN A 140 22.08 -10.98 10.58
CA ASN A 140 23.24 -11.45 9.82
C ASN A 140 24.13 -10.28 9.39
N ASP A 141 23.55 -9.22 8.83
CA ASP A 141 24.26 -8.00 8.41
C ASP A 141 24.98 -7.33 9.60
N ARG A 142 24.35 -7.33 10.78
CA ARG A 142 24.97 -6.85 12.02
C ARG A 142 26.13 -7.75 12.45
N HIS A 143 25.96 -9.06 12.41
CA HIS A 143 27.01 -10.01 12.79
C HIS A 143 28.24 -9.90 11.87
N THR A 144 28.02 -9.83 10.55
CA THR A 144 29.10 -9.66 9.57
C THR A 144 29.82 -8.33 9.76
N PHE A 145 29.09 -7.24 9.99
CA PHE A 145 29.67 -5.94 10.28
C PHE A 145 30.53 -5.95 11.55
N LEU A 146 30.02 -6.49 12.67
CA LEU A 146 30.79 -6.56 13.92
C LEU A 146 32.04 -7.42 13.79
N HIS A 147 31.96 -8.55 13.08
CA HIS A 147 33.10 -9.40 12.79
C HIS A 147 34.16 -8.65 11.96
N GLN A 148 33.73 -7.90 10.94
CA GLN A 148 34.62 -7.07 10.13
C GLN A 148 35.30 -5.97 10.94
N VAL A 149 34.54 -5.26 11.79
CA VAL A 149 35.09 -4.22 12.69
C VAL A 149 36.12 -4.82 13.65
N SER A 150 35.82 -5.98 14.25
CA SER A 150 36.75 -6.68 15.14
C SER A 150 38.04 -7.10 14.43
N SER A 151 37.91 -7.68 13.22
CA SER A 151 39.06 -8.07 12.39
C SER A 151 39.93 -6.86 12.02
N ASN A 152 39.30 -5.78 11.55
CA ASN A 152 39.98 -4.54 11.22
C ASN A 152 40.66 -3.92 12.44
N GLY A 153 40.01 -3.94 13.61
CA GLY A 153 40.58 -3.47 14.87
C GLY A 153 41.84 -4.24 15.27
N LYS A 154 41.82 -5.58 15.16
CA LYS A 154 43.01 -6.42 15.39
C LYS A 154 44.16 -6.08 14.44
N GLN A 155 43.87 -5.89 13.15
CA GLN A 155 44.89 -5.50 12.16
C GLN A 155 45.49 -4.13 12.45
N ILE A 156 44.66 -3.15 12.83
CA ILE A 156 45.12 -1.81 13.21
C ILE A 156 45.99 -1.89 14.46
N GLN A 157 45.58 -2.65 15.48
CA GLN A 157 46.36 -2.84 16.70
C GLN A 157 47.71 -3.49 16.41
N GLN A 158 47.75 -4.53 15.57
CA GLN A 158 49.01 -5.15 15.12
C GLN A 158 49.92 -4.13 14.43
N LYS A 159 49.39 -3.33 13.49
CA LYS A 159 50.15 -2.27 12.83
C LYS A 159 50.67 -1.23 13.82
N LEU A 160 49.86 -0.79 14.78
CA LEU A 160 50.23 0.19 15.81
C LEU A 160 51.33 -0.32 16.75
N VAL A 161 51.28 -1.59 17.15
CA VAL A 161 52.31 -2.21 18.01
C VAL A 161 53.65 -2.35 17.27
N LEU A 162 53.59 -2.56 15.95
CA LEU A 162 54.77 -2.62 15.07
C LEU A 162 55.32 -1.23 14.72
N LEU A 163 54.61 -0.14 15.02
CA LEU A 163 55.17 1.19 14.83
C LEU A 163 56.33 1.40 15.82
N PRO A 164 57.45 2.01 15.38
CA PRO A 164 58.53 2.37 16.28
C PRO A 164 57.99 3.22 17.42
N LYS A 165 58.30 2.85 18.67
CA LYS A 165 58.02 3.70 19.82
C LYS A 165 58.89 4.94 19.68
N ILE A 166 58.29 6.03 19.19
CA ILE A 166 58.99 7.30 19.10
C ILE A 166 59.19 7.78 20.55
N SER A 167 60.44 7.74 21.02
CA SER A 167 60.79 8.29 22.34
C SER A 167 60.63 9.80 22.29
N MET A 168 60.14 10.43 23.36
CA MET A 168 60.13 11.89 23.48
C MET A 168 61.53 12.49 23.25
N ARG A 169 62.59 11.74 23.58
CA ARG A 169 63.98 12.13 23.28
C ARG A 169 64.30 12.12 21.78
N ASP A 170 63.72 11.20 21.01
CA ASP A 170 63.92 11.13 19.55
C ASP A 170 63.12 12.22 18.83
N ILE A 171 61.96 12.61 19.37
CA ILE A 171 61.21 13.79 18.92
C ILE A 171 61.99 15.06 19.26
N GLN A 172 62.59 15.16 20.45
CA GLN A 172 63.43 16.30 20.82
C GLN A 172 64.75 16.35 20.03
N LEU A 173 65.37 15.22 19.72
CA LEU A 173 66.57 15.12 18.89
C LEU A 173 66.26 15.41 17.43
N SER A 174 65.14 14.93 16.90
CA SER A 174 64.60 15.28 15.58
C SER A 174 64.29 16.79 15.49
N ASN A 175 63.61 17.35 16.49
CA ASN A 175 63.31 18.78 16.56
C ASN A 175 64.58 19.63 16.75
N ASN A 176 65.58 19.16 17.51
CA ASN A 176 66.88 19.84 17.66
C ASN A 176 67.76 19.71 16.41
N GLN A 177 67.73 18.58 15.69
CA GLN A 177 68.40 18.39 14.40
C GLN A 177 67.73 19.21 13.30
N GLN A 178 66.40 19.33 13.30
CA GLN A 178 65.66 20.27 12.44
C GLN A 178 65.92 21.74 12.83
N ALA A 179 66.13 22.05 14.12
CA ALA A 179 66.54 23.39 14.56
C ALA A 179 67.99 23.73 14.15
N HIS A 180 68.91 22.77 14.13
CA HIS A 180 70.27 22.96 13.62
C HIS A 180 70.30 23.06 12.07
N SER A 181 69.58 22.20 11.36
CA SER A 181 69.39 22.30 9.90
C SER A 181 68.70 23.60 9.48
N SER A 182 67.75 24.11 10.27
CA SER A 182 67.12 25.42 10.05
C SER A 182 68.06 26.60 10.36
N ARG A 183 69.00 26.46 11.32
CA ARG A 183 70.06 27.46 11.58
C ARG A 183 71.10 27.48 10.45
N ASP A 184 71.48 26.32 9.91
CA ASP A 184 72.40 26.22 8.77
C ASP A 184 71.76 26.74 7.48
N HIS A 185 70.47 26.46 7.25
CA HIS A 185 69.72 27.07 6.16
C HIS A 185 69.55 28.59 6.32
N HIS A 186 69.49 29.12 7.55
CA HIS A 186 69.45 30.56 7.81
C HIS A 186 70.82 31.23 7.62
N PHE A 187 71.92 30.56 8.00
CA PHE A 187 73.30 31.00 7.78
C PHE A 187 73.68 31.00 6.28
N ILE A 188 73.29 29.95 5.53
CA ILE A 188 73.49 29.89 4.08
C ILE A 188 72.60 30.91 3.34
N LYS A 189 71.38 31.19 3.81
CA LYS A 189 70.54 32.27 3.23
C LYS A 189 71.06 33.67 3.51
N LYS A 190 71.71 33.92 4.66
CA LYS A 190 72.39 35.20 4.93
C LYS A 190 73.59 35.38 4.00
N ASN A 191 74.45 34.36 3.87
CA ASN A 191 75.62 34.41 3.00
C ASN A 191 75.31 34.39 1.48
N SER A 192 74.11 33.99 1.07
CA SER A 192 73.65 34.09 -0.33
C SER A 192 72.96 35.42 -0.64
N LYS A 193 72.40 36.11 0.35
CA LYS A 193 71.79 37.44 0.17
C LYS A 193 72.84 38.56 0.09
N ASP A 194 74.02 38.37 0.68
CA ASP A 194 75.13 39.32 0.58
C ASP A 194 75.95 39.19 -0.72
N LYS A 195 75.61 38.23 -1.61
CA LYS A 195 76.22 38.07 -2.95
C LYS A 195 75.29 38.41 -4.13
N LYS A 196 74.11 39.00 -3.88
CA LYS A 196 73.15 39.45 -4.92
C LYS A 196 72.93 40.97 -4.91
N TYR A 197 73.96 41.73 -4.56
CA TYR A 197 74.09 43.12 -4.93
C TYR A 197 75.39 43.22 -5.72
N ILE A 198 75.35 43.92 -6.86
CA ILE A 198 76.39 44.07 -7.90
C ILE A 198 76.14 43.17 -9.13
N GLN A 199 75.67 43.86 -10.17
CA GLN A 199 75.63 43.53 -11.60
C GLN A 199 74.50 42.62 -12.06
N SER A 200 73.30 43.12 -12.41
CA SER A 200 72.94 44.14 -13.43
C SER A 200 73.30 43.74 -14.86
N SER A 201 72.33 43.97 -15.77
CA SER A 201 72.38 43.89 -17.24
C SER A 201 72.58 42.47 -17.82
N THR A 202 71.79 41.95 -18.78
CA THR A 202 71.08 42.61 -19.89
C THR A 202 70.11 41.62 -20.55
N THR A 203 68.90 42.09 -20.83
CA THR A 203 68.03 41.90 -22.02
C THR A 203 68.12 40.63 -22.88
N THR A 204 67.02 39.89 -23.05
CA THR A 204 66.23 39.78 -24.32
C THR A 204 65.06 38.78 -24.17
N VAL A 205 64.02 39.03 -24.96
CA VAL A 205 62.63 38.53 -24.88
C VAL A 205 62.43 37.29 -25.80
N PRO A 206 61.20 36.73 -26.01
CA PRO A 206 60.83 35.36 -25.67
C PRO A 206 60.55 34.49 -26.92
N LEU A 207 60.27 33.18 -26.76
CA LEU A 207 59.48 32.44 -27.76
C LEU A 207 58.63 31.33 -27.12
N LYS A 208 57.31 31.54 -27.18
CA LYS A 208 56.22 30.59 -26.98
C LYS A 208 56.25 29.47 -28.02
N LYS A 209 55.76 28.28 -27.61
CA LYS A 209 54.85 27.34 -28.32
C LYS A 209 54.58 26.20 -27.33
N HIS A 210 53.43 26.08 -26.67
CA HIS A 210 52.11 25.68 -27.18
C HIS A 210 52.19 24.60 -28.27
N ASN A 211 51.87 23.36 -27.92
CA ASN A 211 50.63 22.74 -28.39
C ASN A 211 50.48 21.28 -27.93
N ARG A 212 49.23 21.01 -27.51
CA ARG A 212 48.44 19.78 -27.63
C ARG A 212 48.88 18.56 -26.83
#